data_AF-A0A7S2BKY0-F1
#
_entry.id   AF-A0A7S2BKY0-F1
#
_cell.length_a   1.000
_cell.length_b   1.000
_cell.length_c   1.000
_cell.angle_alpha   90.00
_cell.angle_beta   90.00
_cell.angle_gamma   90.00
#
_symmetry.space_group_name_H-M   'P 1'
#
loop_
_entity.id
_entity.type
_entity.pdbx_description
1 polymer ?
#
loop_
_entity_poly.entity_id
_entity_poly.type
_entity_poly.pdbx_seq_one_letter_code
_entity_poly.pdbx_strand_id
1 'polypeptide(L)'
;LHMLEQLAGEQGSPVTGPPTEWSQLDPRCSLTLRYDLVGLVEHSGTYRDGHYTTYVRMPPADGVGAPAWNLFSDSKVVPASEASVLGAQAFLLFYAQQQ
;
A
#
# COMPACT_ATOMS: atom_id res chain seq x y z
N LEU A 1 12.25 -48.05 -21.46
CA LEU A 1 11.97 -46.86 -20.63
C LEU A 1 13.31 -46.43 -20.03
N HIS A 2 14.30 -45.99 -20.81
CA HIS A 2 14.35 -44.70 -21.53
C HIS A 2 14.00 -43.55 -20.59
N MET A 3 14.99 -43.07 -19.82
CA MET A 3 15.46 -41.68 -19.80
C MET A 3 16.25 -41.42 -18.51
N LEU A 4 17.55 -41.75 -18.55
CA LEU A 4 18.58 -40.94 -17.91
C LEU A 4 18.65 -39.59 -18.66
N GLU A 5 19.30 -38.59 -18.05
CA GLU A 5 19.65 -37.26 -18.58
C GLU A 5 18.63 -36.15 -18.23
N GLN A 6 19.00 -35.20 -17.36
CA GLN A 6 19.55 -33.86 -17.69
C GLN A 6 18.46 -32.80 -17.38
N LEU A 7 18.63 -31.69 -16.63
CA LEU A 7 19.72 -30.80 -16.18
C LEU A 7 19.22 -30.13 -14.87
N ALA A 8 19.95 -29.95 -13.77
CA ALA A 8 21.18 -29.17 -13.59
C ALA A 8 21.07 -27.71 -14.08
N GLY A 9 20.63 -26.83 -13.19
CA GLY A 9 20.71 -25.37 -13.31
C GLY A 9 19.62 -24.76 -12.42
N GLU A 10 19.88 -24.14 -11.29
CA GLU A 10 20.98 -23.26 -10.92
C GLU A 10 21.64 -23.72 -9.61
N GLN A 11 22.95 -23.95 -9.63
CA GLN A 11 23.73 -24.00 -8.40
C GLN A 11 23.92 -22.57 -7.89
N GLY A 12 23.02 -22.11 -7.03
CA GLY A 12 23.34 -21.01 -6.11
C GLY A 12 24.19 -21.58 -4.99
N SER A 13 25.47 -21.19 -4.91
CA SER A 13 26.37 -21.53 -3.79
C SER A 13 25.67 -21.34 -2.44
N PRO A 14 25.98 -22.17 -1.42
CA PRO A 14 25.52 -21.88 -0.06
C PRO A 14 26.09 -20.51 0.33
N VAL A 15 25.21 -19.54 0.58
CA VAL A 15 25.60 -18.19 1.03
C VAL A 15 26.16 -18.33 2.44
N THR A 16 27.47 -18.59 2.55
CA THR A 16 28.18 -18.78 3.83
C THR A 16 28.72 -17.46 4.38
N GLY A 17 27.87 -16.44 4.43
CA GLY A 17 28.17 -15.13 5.02
C GLY A 17 26.93 -14.54 5.68
N PRO A 18 27.07 -13.61 6.64
CA PRO A 18 25.93 -12.88 7.16
C PRO A 18 25.21 -12.19 5.98
N PRO A 19 23.88 -12.29 5.88
CA PRO A 19 23.14 -11.74 4.75
C PRO A 19 23.41 -10.24 4.67
N THR A 20 24.06 -9.83 3.58
CA THR A 20 24.41 -8.43 3.30
C THR A 20 23.29 -7.69 2.58
N GLU A 21 22.23 -8.39 2.15
CA GLU A 21 21.09 -7.82 1.46
C GLU A 21 19.75 -8.25 2.07
N TRP A 22 18.83 -7.29 2.18
CA TRP A 22 17.47 -7.50 2.69
C TRP A 22 16.66 -8.50 1.85
N SER A 23 16.96 -8.62 0.56
CA SER A 23 16.34 -9.58 -0.37
C SER A 23 16.57 -11.04 -0.01
N GLN A 24 17.68 -11.34 0.68
CA GLN A 24 18.03 -12.68 1.12
C GLN A 24 17.36 -13.06 2.44
N LEU A 25 16.91 -12.06 3.21
CA LEU A 25 16.25 -12.24 4.51
C LEU A 25 14.73 -12.33 4.38
N ASP A 26 14.16 -11.70 3.35
CA ASP A 26 12.72 -11.70 3.13
C ASP A 26 12.39 -11.98 1.65
N PRO A 27 11.82 -13.16 1.34
CA PRO A 27 11.39 -13.50 -0.02
C PRO A 27 10.39 -12.50 -0.61
N ARG A 28 9.71 -11.71 0.21
CA ARG A 28 8.80 -10.65 -0.26
C ARG A 28 9.54 -9.52 -0.94
N CYS A 29 10.82 -9.31 -0.64
CA CYS A 29 11.63 -8.26 -1.26
C CYS A 29 11.91 -8.51 -2.75
N SER A 30 11.69 -9.72 -3.27
CA SER A 30 11.74 -10.01 -4.71
C SER A 30 10.37 -9.95 -5.40
N LEU A 31 9.29 -9.77 -4.64
CA LEU A 31 7.94 -9.67 -5.18
C LEU A 31 7.60 -8.21 -5.53
N THR A 32 7.02 -8.00 -6.72
CA THR A 32 6.41 -6.71 -7.04
C THR A 32 5.07 -6.60 -6.31
N LEU A 33 5.07 -5.95 -5.15
CA LEU A 33 3.86 -5.69 -4.36
C LEU A 33 3.27 -4.33 -4.76
N ARG A 34 2.02 -4.33 -5.22
CA ARG A 34 1.27 -3.11 -5.49
C ARG A 34 0.26 -2.85 -4.38
N TYR A 35 0.08 -1.57 -4.09
CA TYR A 35 -0.82 -1.11 -3.04
C TYR A 35 -1.68 0.05 -3.53
N ASP A 36 -2.94 0.03 -3.16
CA ASP A 36 -3.86 1.14 -3.35
C ASP A 36 -3.96 1.97 -2.08
N LEU A 37 -3.86 3.29 -2.21
CA LEU A 37 -4.22 4.20 -1.13
C LEU A 37 -5.74 4.11 -0.92
N VAL A 38 -6.15 3.70 0.28
CA VAL A 38 -7.56 3.56 0.65
C VAL A 38 -8.00 4.61 1.67
N GLY A 39 -7.06 5.20 2.40
CA GLY A 39 -7.36 6.25 3.37
C GLY A 39 -6.15 7.11 3.71
N LEU A 40 -6.43 8.36 4.07
CA LEU A 40 -5.44 9.35 4.51
C LEU A 40 -6.01 10.12 5.68
N VAL A 41 -5.23 10.28 6.74
CA VAL A 41 -5.53 11.18 7.86
C VAL A 41 -4.69 12.42 7.70
N GLU A 42 -5.32 13.58 7.71
CA GLU A 42 -4.69 14.88 7.76
C GLU A 42 -4.79 15.41 9.18
N HIS A 43 -3.72 16.04 9.66
CA HIS A 43 -3.72 16.75 10.93
C HIS A 43 -3.43 18.22 10.68
N SER A 44 -4.41 19.07 10.98
CA SER A 44 -4.27 20.51 10.88
C SER A 44 -4.08 21.10 12.27
N GLY A 45 -2.97 21.80 12.51
CA GLY A 45 -2.70 22.42 13.81
C GLY A 45 -1.28 22.23 14.30
N THR A 46 -1.11 22.29 15.61
CA THR A 46 0.16 22.13 16.30
C THR A 46 0.27 20.76 16.93
N TYR A 47 1.45 20.37 17.41
CA TYR A 47 1.59 19.09 18.12
C TYR A 47 0.74 18.98 19.41
N ARG A 48 0.28 20.10 19.98
CA ARG A 48 -0.50 20.13 21.24
C ARG A 48 -2.01 20.10 21.01
N ASP A 49 -2.44 20.65 19.88
CA ASP A 49 -3.84 20.90 19.59
C ASP A 49 -4.00 21.06 18.07
N GLY A 50 -5.11 20.55 17.57
CA GLY A 50 -5.39 20.50 16.15
C GLY A 50 -6.65 19.70 15.85
N HIS A 51 -6.93 19.56 14.56
CA HIS A 51 -8.09 18.85 14.05
C HIS A 51 -7.66 17.76 13.08
N TYR A 52 -8.19 16.57 13.29
CA TYR A 52 -7.96 15.42 12.42
C TYR A 52 -9.13 15.27 11.47
N THR A 53 -8.83 15.21 10.18
CA THR A 53 -9.81 14.89 9.14
C THR A 53 -9.29 13.70 8.33
N THR A 54 -10.21 12.98 7.69
CA THR A 54 -9.83 11.77 6.95
C THR A 54 -10.43 11.73 5.57
N TYR A 55 -9.61 11.46 4.57
CA TYR A 55 -10.06 11.08 3.24
C TYR A 55 -10.17 9.56 3.18
N VAL A 56 -11.31 9.05 2.73
CA VAL A 56 -11.53 7.61 2.57
C VAL A 56 -12.00 7.32 1.15
N ARG A 57 -11.37 6.33 0.51
CA ARG A 57 -11.75 5.83 -0.80
C ARG A 57 -12.82 4.76 -0.60
N MET A 58 -14.05 5.08 -0.98
CA MET A 58 -15.16 4.15 -0.84
C MET A 58 -15.52 3.53 -2.19
N PRO A 59 -15.85 2.22 -2.23
CA PRO A 59 -16.44 1.61 -3.42
C PRO A 59 -17.82 2.24 -3.72
N PRO A 60 -18.29 2.17 -4.98
CA PRO A 60 -19.64 2.62 -5.32
C PRO A 60 -20.69 1.82 -4.56
N ALA A 61 -21.76 2.50 -4.12
CA ALA A 61 -22.78 1.91 -3.24
C ALA A 61 -23.58 0.77 -3.90
N ASP A 62 -23.76 0.84 -5.21
CA ASP A 62 -24.44 -0.17 -6.04
C ASP A 62 -23.46 -1.19 -6.65
N GLY A 63 -22.16 -1.08 -6.35
CA GLY A 63 -21.10 -1.89 -6.96
C GLY A 63 -20.80 -1.55 -8.42
N VAL A 64 -21.42 -0.50 -8.98
CA VAL A 64 -21.27 -0.11 -10.38
C VAL A 64 -20.57 1.25 -10.45
N GLY A 65 -19.33 1.26 -10.97
CA GLY A 65 -18.57 2.48 -11.20
C GLY A 65 -17.20 2.48 -10.53
N ALA A 66 -16.54 3.64 -10.56
CA ALA A 66 -15.24 3.83 -9.94
C ALA A 66 -15.38 4.17 -8.44
N PRO A 67 -14.41 3.78 -7.61
CA PRO A 67 -14.35 4.23 -6.22
C PRO A 67 -14.26 5.75 -6.12
N ALA A 68 -14.92 6.34 -5.13
CA ALA A 68 -14.95 7.78 -4.91
C ALA A 68 -14.34 8.15 -3.56
N TRP A 69 -13.67 9.30 -3.53
CA TRP A 69 -13.09 9.86 -2.31
C TRP A 69 -14.12 10.70 -1.58
N ASN A 70 -14.13 10.58 -0.25
CA ASN A 70 -14.94 11.39 0.64
C ASN A 70 -14.07 11.88 1.79
N LEU A 71 -14.24 13.15 2.16
CA LEU A 71 -13.64 13.77 3.33
C LEU A 71 -14.61 13.69 4.51
N PHE A 72 -14.13 13.14 5.61
CA PHE A 72 -14.83 13.04 6.88
C PHE A 72 -14.20 14.02 7.86
N SER A 73 -15.02 14.91 8.41
CA SER A 73 -14.67 15.87 9.45
C SER A 73 -15.77 15.84 10.51
N ASP A 74 -15.54 15.05 11.55
CA ASP A 74 -16.51 14.72 12.60
C ASP A 74 -17.87 14.26 12.03
N SER A 75 -18.93 15.04 12.25
CA SER A 75 -20.28 14.75 11.78
C SER A 75 -20.53 15.12 10.32
N LYS A 76 -19.53 15.66 9.61
CA LYS A 76 -19.66 16.13 8.23
C LYS A 76 -18.92 15.21 7.27
N VAL A 77 -19.63 14.75 6.25
CA VAL A 77 -19.07 13.97 5.15
C VAL A 77 -19.30 14.74 3.86
N VAL A 78 -18.24 15.00 3.10
CA VAL A 78 -18.32 15.71 1.82
C VAL A 78 -17.54 14.95 0.74
N PRO A 79 -18.00 14.94 -0.52
CA PRO A 79 -17.23 14.40 -1.63
C PRO A 79 -15.88 15.11 -1.76
N ALA A 80 -14.83 14.36 -2.10
CA ALA A 80 -13.48 14.87 -2.32
C ALA A 80 -12.95 14.44 -3.69
N SER A 81 -12.11 15.27 -4.29
CA SER A 81 -11.41 14.92 -5.53
C SER A 81 -10.10 14.20 -5.22
N GLU A 82 -9.64 13.32 -6.10
CA GLU A 82 -8.33 12.67 -5.94
C GLU A 82 -7.19 13.71 -5.82
N ALA A 83 -7.27 14.80 -6.57
CA ALA A 83 -6.32 15.91 -6.46
C ALA A 83 -6.27 16.52 -5.05
N SER A 84 -7.42 16.65 -4.36
CA SER A 84 -7.44 17.12 -2.97
C SER A 84 -6.79 16.14 -2.01
N VAL A 85 -6.99 14.83 -2.22
CA VAL A 85 -6.35 13.78 -1.41
C VAL A 85 -4.83 13.79 -1.59
N LEU A 86 -4.35 13.88 -2.83
CA LEU A 86 -2.92 13.92 -3.15
C LEU A 86 -2.23 15.22 -2.70
N GLY A 87 -2.99 16.31 -2.59
CA GLY A 87 -2.50 17.58 -2.08
C GLY A 87 -2.55 17.73 -0.55
N ALA A 88 -3.15 16.77 0.16
CA ALA A 88 -3.30 16.83 1.61
C ALA A 88 -1.96 16.66 2.35
N GLN A 89 -1.84 17.28 3.51
CA GLN A 89 -0.70 17.06 4.41
C GLN A 89 -0.90 15.76 5.19
N ALA A 90 -0.48 14.65 4.58
CA ALA A 90 -0.65 13.32 5.14
C ALA A 90 0.05 13.16 6.50
N PHE A 91 -0.72 12.79 7.52
CA PHE A 91 -0.21 12.37 8.83
C PHE A 91 -0.18 10.84 8.95
N LEU A 92 -1.27 10.16 8.55
CA LEU A 92 -1.32 8.70 8.44
C LEU A 92 -1.82 8.30 7.05
N LEU A 93 -1.25 7.22 6.51
CA LEU A 93 -1.64 6.66 5.21
C LEU A 93 -2.03 5.20 5.38
N PHE A 94 -3.17 4.83 4.81
CA PHE A 94 -3.68 3.46 4.82
C PHE A 94 -3.64 2.90 3.41
N TYR A 95 -2.89 1.81 3.24
CA TYR A 95 -2.69 1.12 1.97
C TYR A 95 -3.24 -0.31 2.05
N ALA A 96 -4.00 -0.70 1.02
CA ALA A 96 -4.44 -2.08 0.82
C ALA A 96 -3.60 -2.73 -0.28
N GLN A 97 -3.12 -3.95 -0.05
CA GLN A 97 -2.41 -4.69 -1.09
C GLN A 97 -3.38 -5.06 -2.21
N GLN A 98 -2.97 -4.80 -3.45
CA GLN A 98 -3.69 -5.31 -4.63
C GLN A 98 -3.55 -6.84 -4.67
N GLN A 99 -4.66 -7.54 -4.92
CA GLN A 99 -4.66 -8.99 -5.15
C GLN A 99 -4.29 -9.32 -6.59
#